data_AF-A0A8C6LW57-F1
#
_entry.id   AF-A0A8C6LW57-F1
#
_cell.length_a   1.000
_cell.length_b   1.000
_cell.length_c   1.000
_cell.angle_alpha   90.00
_cell.angle_beta   90.00
_cell.angle_gamma   90.00
#
_symmetry.space_group_name_H-M   'P 1'
#
loop_
_entity.id
_entity.type
_entity.pdbx_description
1 polymer ?
#
loop_
_entity_poly.entity_id
_entity_poly.type
_entity_poly.pdbx_seq_one_letter_code
_entity_poly.pdbx_strand_id
1 'polypeptide(L)'
;MSRNFLSRLEELHRGDSLVSNNGQWKAVFQEDGNFVIYGWKPVWTSDTEKTGATQLIMQDDCNLVMYTQQDKPCWQTNTHDSNCSRCRLQLTDDGKLIIQKKDATVWSSANSKGMK
;
A
#
# COMPACT_ATOMS: atom_id res chain seq x y z
N MET A 1 -8.05 12.61 13.29
CA MET A 1 -8.32 11.27 12.73
C MET A 1 -7.06 10.81 12.04
N SER A 2 -6.66 9.57 12.26
CA SER A 2 -5.48 8.99 11.60
C SER A 2 -5.82 8.64 10.14
N ARG A 3 -4.89 8.84 9.21
CA ARG A 3 -5.09 8.45 7.80
C ARG A 3 -5.08 6.92 7.71
N ASN A 4 -6.18 6.30 7.29
CA ASN A 4 -6.28 4.84 7.13
C ASN A 4 -6.38 4.39 5.66
N PHE A 5 -6.35 5.32 4.70
CA PHE A 5 -6.45 5.03 3.26
C PHE A 5 -5.54 5.92 2.42
N LEU A 6 -5.31 5.50 1.17
CA LEU A 6 -4.62 6.23 0.11
C LEU A 6 -5.55 6.29 -1.11
N SER A 7 -5.98 7.49 -1.51
CA SER A 7 -6.78 7.71 -2.72
C SER A 7 -5.90 7.72 -3.97
N ARG A 8 -6.54 7.72 -5.16
CA ARG A 8 -5.84 7.95 -6.44
C ARG A 8 -4.94 9.18 -6.37
N LEU A 9 -3.75 9.06 -6.96
CA LEU A 9 -2.70 10.08 -7.02
C LEU A 9 -2.09 10.45 -5.68
N GLU A 10 -2.56 9.86 -4.58
CA GLU A 10 -1.91 10.03 -3.30
C GLU A 10 -0.78 9.03 -3.12
N GLU A 11 0.23 9.48 -2.39
CA GLU A 11 1.43 8.71 -2.11
C GLU A 11 1.79 8.69 -0.62
N LEU A 12 2.68 7.76 -0.30
CA LEU A 12 3.42 7.67 0.94
C LEU A 12 4.91 7.71 0.59
N HIS A 13 5.65 8.49 1.36
CA HIS A 13 7.10 8.48 1.38
C HIS A 13 7.60 7.62 2.56
N ARG A 14 8.90 7.35 2.56
CA ARG A 14 9.54 6.70 3.72
C ARG A 14 9.23 7.47 5.00
N GLY A 15 8.95 6.72 6.07
CA GLY A 15 8.50 7.23 7.35
C GLY A 15 6.98 7.40 7.46
N ASP A 16 6.26 7.51 6.34
CA ASP A 16 4.80 7.66 6.37
C ASP A 16 4.10 6.38 6.78
N SER A 17 2.86 6.54 7.25
CA SER A 17 2.06 5.41 7.67
C SER A 17 0.57 5.63 7.52
N LEU A 18 -0.14 4.51 7.40
CA LEU A 18 -1.57 4.42 7.61
C LEU A 18 -1.83 3.78 8.97
N VAL A 19 -2.89 4.22 9.64
CA VAL A 19 -3.32 3.66 10.93
C VAL A 19 -4.80 3.29 10.81
N SER A 20 -5.19 2.10 11.26
CA SER A 20 -6.58 1.66 11.25
C SER A 20 -7.48 2.53 12.13
N ASN A 21 -8.80 2.50 11.90
CA ASN A 21 -9.74 3.35 12.65
C ASN A 21 -9.79 2.97 14.13
N ASN A 22 -9.64 1.68 14.44
CA ASN A 22 -9.53 1.19 15.81
C ASN A 22 -8.15 1.42 16.47
N GLY A 23 -7.18 1.97 15.72
CA GLY A 23 -5.82 2.27 16.20
C GLY A 23 -4.94 1.05 16.49
N GLN A 24 -5.42 -0.17 16.22
CA GLN A 24 -4.70 -1.42 16.54
C GLN A 24 -3.68 -1.84 15.47
N TRP A 25 -3.81 -1.29 14.26
CA TRP A 25 -2.98 -1.65 13.12
C TRP A 25 -2.32 -0.45 12.50
N LYS A 26 -1.08 -0.64 12.05
CA LYS A 26 -0.30 0.38 11.36
C LYS A 26 0.37 -0.22 10.14
N ALA A 27 0.18 0.38 8.98
CA ALA A 27 0.95 0.08 7.78
C ALA A 27 2.02 1.17 7.62
N VAL A 28 3.29 0.80 7.67
CA VAL A 28 4.42 1.75 7.66
C VAL A 28 5.23 1.54 6.40
N PHE A 29 5.48 2.62 5.66
CA PHE A 29 6.50 2.61 4.62
C PHE A 29 7.82 3.00 5.26
N GLN A 30 8.65 2.01 5.54
CA GLN A 30 9.83 2.14 6.37
C GLN A 30 10.98 2.82 5.61
N GLU A 31 11.95 3.35 6.36
CA GLU A 31 13.14 4.01 5.82
C GLU A 31 14.02 3.12 4.92
N ASP A 32 13.92 1.80 5.09
CA ASP A 32 14.65 0.81 4.30
C ASP A 32 13.96 0.47 2.96
N GLY A 33 12.81 1.09 2.67
CA GLY A 33 12.00 0.85 1.47
C GLY A 33 11.04 -0.33 1.59
N ASN A 34 10.84 -0.89 2.78
CA ASN A 34 9.86 -1.95 3.02
C ASN A 34 8.50 -1.38 3.42
N PHE A 35 7.40 -1.96 2.94
CA PHE A 35 6.05 -1.62 3.39
C PHE A 35 5.50 -2.74 4.25
N VAL A 36 5.23 -2.45 5.53
CA VAL A 36 4.97 -3.47 6.55
C VAL A 36 3.72 -3.15 7.33
N ILE A 37 2.87 -4.17 7.53
CA ILE A 37 1.70 -4.09 8.42
C ILE A 37 2.11 -4.63 9.80
N TYR A 38 1.88 -3.81 10.81
CA TYR A 38 2.09 -4.12 12.22
C TYR A 38 0.76 -4.19 12.96
N GLY A 39 0.59 -5.24 13.77
CA GLY A 39 -0.24 -5.24 14.97
C GLY A 39 0.68 -5.22 16.18
N TRP A 40 0.53 -6.20 17.09
CA TRP A 40 1.52 -6.46 18.14
C TRP A 40 2.88 -6.97 17.61
N LYS A 41 2.86 -7.55 16.40
CA LYS A 41 4.03 -7.99 15.63
C LYS A 41 3.82 -7.67 14.15
N PRO A 42 4.87 -7.67 13.31
CA PRO A 42 4.68 -7.62 11.86
C PRO A 42 3.88 -8.84 11.37
N VAL A 43 2.87 -8.60 10.54
CA VAL A 43 1.99 -9.65 9.98
C VAL A 43 2.07 -9.76 8.47
N TRP A 44 2.50 -8.70 7.79
CA TRP A 44 2.70 -8.68 6.35
C TRP A 44 3.80 -7.69 5.99
N THR A 45 4.52 -7.98 4.91
CA THR A 45 5.56 -7.13 4.34
C THR A 45 5.58 -7.31 2.82
N SER A 46 5.92 -6.25 2.08
CA SER A 46 6.18 -6.28 0.64
C SER A 46 7.48 -6.98 0.25
N ASP A 47 8.35 -7.28 1.23
CA ASP A 47 9.69 -7.87 1.02
C ASP A 47 10.54 -7.02 0.05
N THR A 48 10.44 -5.68 0.17
CA THR A 48 11.09 -4.69 -0.71
C THR A 48 12.22 -3.93 -0.01
N GLU A 49 12.66 -4.39 1.17
CA GLU A 49 13.83 -3.82 1.84
C GLU A 49 15.04 -3.80 0.90
N LYS A 50 15.83 -2.72 0.96
CA LYS A 50 17.06 -2.54 0.15
C LYS A 50 16.86 -2.48 -1.37
N THR A 51 15.62 -2.48 -1.88
CA THR A 51 15.34 -2.21 -3.30
C THR A 51 15.61 -0.75 -3.68
N GLY A 52 15.68 0.13 -2.68
CA GLY A 52 15.79 1.58 -2.87
C GLY A 52 14.45 2.26 -3.09
N ALA A 53 13.32 1.58 -2.85
CA ALA A 53 11.98 2.18 -2.91
C ALA A 53 11.89 3.43 -2.03
N THR A 54 11.44 4.55 -2.59
CA THR A 54 11.30 5.86 -1.92
C THR A 54 9.87 6.38 -1.90
N GLN A 55 9.03 5.85 -2.79
CA GLN A 55 7.66 6.31 -2.99
C GLN A 55 6.74 5.10 -3.17
N LEU A 56 5.59 5.12 -2.50
CA LEU A 56 4.48 4.19 -2.70
C LEU A 56 3.26 5.01 -3.11
N ILE A 57 2.76 4.80 -4.32
CA ILE A 57 1.68 5.61 -4.91
C ILE A 57 0.51 4.75 -5.36
N MET A 58 -0.71 5.18 -5.03
CA MET A 58 -1.93 4.66 -5.62
C MET A 58 -2.17 5.38 -6.95
N GLN A 59 -1.75 4.77 -8.05
CA GLN A 59 -1.75 5.41 -9.37
C GLN A 59 -3.17 5.69 -9.89
N ASP A 60 -3.23 6.55 -10.91
CA ASP A 60 -4.50 6.93 -11.56
C ASP A 60 -5.22 5.73 -12.18
N ASP A 61 -4.47 4.75 -12.70
CA ASP A 61 -4.96 3.51 -13.27
C ASP A 61 -5.36 2.46 -12.20
N CYS A 62 -5.36 2.83 -10.92
CA CYS A 62 -5.68 1.95 -9.80
C CYS A 62 -4.68 0.81 -9.53
N ASN A 63 -3.45 0.92 -10.04
CA ASN A 63 -2.34 0.11 -9.57
C ASN A 63 -1.68 0.76 -8.35
N LEU A 64 -1.34 -0.02 -7.33
CA LEU A 64 -0.50 0.45 -6.23
C LEU A 64 0.93 0.04 -6.55
N VAL A 65 1.84 1.02 -6.66
CA VAL A 65 3.20 0.79 -7.16
C VAL A 65 4.23 1.47 -6.25
N MET A 66 5.36 0.80 -6.04
CA MET A 66 6.54 1.37 -5.42
C MET A 66 7.59 1.75 -6.45
N TYR A 67 8.13 2.95 -6.31
CA TYR A 67 9.18 3.49 -7.15
C TYR A 67 10.46 3.72 -6.34
N THR A 68 11.61 3.49 -6.97
CA THR A 68 12.92 3.90 -6.45
C THR A 68 13.16 5.40 -6.72
N GLN A 69 14.25 5.94 -6.17
CA GLN A 69 14.64 7.33 -6.40
C GLN A 69 14.93 7.67 -7.88
N GLN A 70 15.18 6.67 -8.73
CA GLN A 70 15.37 6.82 -10.17
C GLN A 70 14.08 6.63 -10.98
N ASP A 71 12.91 6.74 -10.34
CA ASP A 71 11.59 6.49 -10.94
C ASP A 71 11.43 5.10 -11.58
N LYS A 72 12.17 4.12 -11.06
CA LYS A 72 12.06 2.73 -11.50
C LYS A 72 11.03 1.99 -10.63
N PRO A 73 10.00 1.35 -11.22
CA PRO A 73 9.08 0.52 -10.44
C PRO A 73 9.83 -0.71 -9.91
N CYS A 74 9.61 -1.06 -8.64
CA CYS A 74 10.26 -2.19 -7.97
C CYS A 74 9.28 -3.13 -7.26
N TRP A 75 8.02 -2.72 -7.12
CA TRP A 75 6.95 -3.55 -6.61
C TRP A 75 5.59 -3.00 -7.05
N GLN A 76 4.60 -3.88 -7.25
CA GLN A 76 3.23 -3.50 -7.60
C GLN A 76 2.18 -4.55 -7.21
N THR A 77 0.91 -4.14 -7.13
CA THR A 77 -0.23 -5.04 -6.88
C THR A 77 -0.84 -5.68 -8.13
N ASN A 78 -0.44 -5.22 -9.32
CA ASN A 78 -1.04 -5.61 -10.60
C ASN A 78 -2.56 -5.35 -10.67
N THR A 79 -3.00 -4.27 -10.06
CA THR A 79 -4.41 -3.89 -10.02
C THR A 79 -4.71 -2.78 -11.00
N HIS A 80 -3.95 -2.63 -12.08
CA HIS A 80 -4.25 -1.63 -13.11
C HIS A 80 -5.64 -1.90 -13.74
N ASP A 81 -6.39 -0.84 -14.01
CA ASP A 81 -7.63 -0.78 -14.76
C ASP A 81 -7.85 0.68 -15.18
N SER A 82 -7.55 0.99 -16.44
CA SER A 82 -7.66 2.33 -17.01
C SER A 82 -9.10 2.88 -17.04
N ASN A 83 -10.11 2.03 -16.84
CA ASN A 83 -11.52 2.44 -16.78
C ASN A 83 -12.02 2.61 -15.34
N CYS A 84 -11.13 2.57 -14.36
CA CYS A 84 -11.47 2.74 -12.96
C CYS A 84 -11.16 4.16 -12.47
N SER A 85 -12.21 4.96 -12.25
CA SER A 85 -12.11 6.31 -11.70
C SER A 85 -12.21 6.36 -10.17
N ARG A 86 -12.49 5.22 -9.52
CA ARG A 86 -12.74 5.13 -8.08
C ARG A 86 -12.01 3.93 -7.49
N CYS A 87 -10.82 4.21 -6.97
CA CYS A 87 -10.05 3.25 -6.21
C CYS A 87 -9.30 3.89 -5.06
N ARG A 88 -9.00 3.06 -4.07
CA ARG A 88 -8.19 3.42 -2.92
C ARG A 88 -7.53 2.18 -2.32
N LEU A 89 -6.38 2.38 -1.72
CA LEU A 89 -5.82 1.47 -0.73
C LEU A 89 -6.46 1.79 0.62
N GLN A 90 -6.79 0.78 1.42
CA GLN A 90 -7.28 0.96 2.78
C GLN A 90 -6.63 -0.05 3.73
N LEU A 91 -6.20 0.42 4.89
CA LEU A 91 -5.87 -0.43 6.04
C LEU A 91 -7.16 -0.67 6.85
N THR A 92 -7.56 -1.93 6.94
CA THR A 92 -8.76 -2.34 7.67
C THR A 92 -8.49 -2.48 9.17
N ASP A 93 -9.57 -2.49 9.96
CA ASP A 93 -9.51 -2.73 11.41
C ASP A 93 -9.12 -4.17 11.78
N ASP A 94 -9.01 -5.06 10.79
CA ASP A 94 -8.55 -6.45 10.91
C ASP A 94 -7.09 -6.63 10.48
N GLY A 95 -6.35 -5.55 10.22
CA GLY A 95 -4.92 -5.63 9.87
C GLY A 95 -4.66 -6.11 8.44
N LYS A 96 -5.57 -5.82 7.51
CA LYS A 96 -5.40 -6.13 6.09
C LYS A 96 -5.27 -4.83 5.29
N LEU A 97 -4.38 -4.82 4.31
CA LEU A 97 -4.38 -3.83 3.25
C LEU A 97 -5.24 -4.36 2.10
N ILE A 98 -6.21 -3.56 1.68
CA ILE A 98 -7.09 -3.88 0.57
C ILE A 98 -7.06 -2.78 -0.47
N ILE A 99 -7.12 -3.17 -1.75
CA ILE A 99 -7.41 -2.22 -2.83
C ILE A 99 -8.87 -2.43 -3.21
N GLN A 100 -9.65 -1.36 -3.08
CA GLN A 100 -11.04 -1.32 -3.52
C GLN A 100 -11.13 -0.60 -4.86
N LYS A 101 -11.92 -1.14 -5.79
CA LYS A 101 -12.33 -0.53 -7.07
C LYS A 101 -13.84 -0.58 -7.17
N LYS A 102 -14.52 0.56 -7.37
CA LYS A 102 -15.99 0.60 -7.52
C LYS A 102 -16.71 -0.25 -6.45
N ASP A 103 -16.24 -0.14 -5.20
CA ASP A 103 -16.71 -0.86 -4.00
C ASP A 103 -16.43 -2.38 -3.95
N ALA A 104 -15.74 -2.95 -4.94
CA ALA A 104 -15.23 -4.32 -4.91
C ALA A 104 -13.77 -4.37 -4.45
N THR A 105 -13.43 -5.32 -3.58
CA THR A 105 -12.02 -5.58 -3.22
C THR A 105 -11.36 -6.40 -4.31
N VAL A 106 -10.28 -5.89 -4.90
CA VAL A 106 -9.58 -6.54 -6.02
C VAL A 106 -8.20 -7.07 -5.66
N TRP A 107 -7.65 -6.63 -4.53
CA TRP A 107 -6.40 -7.13 -3.97
C TRP A 107 -6.45 -7.06 -2.45
N SER A 108 -5.81 -8.03 -1.79
CA SER A 108 -5.72 -8.09 -0.33
C SER A 108 -4.38 -8.67 0.09
N SER A 109 -3.75 -8.03 1.07
CA SER A 109 -2.50 -8.50 1.68
C SER A 109 -2.65 -9.87 2.37
N ALA A 110 -3.87 -10.28 2.72
CA ALA A 110 -4.14 -11.60 3.30
C ALA A 110 -3.84 -12.74 2.32
N ASN A 111 -3.93 -12.47 1.01
CA ASN A 111 -3.84 -13.50 -0.03
C ASN A 111 -2.74 -13.21 -1.06
N SER A 112 -1.99 -12.12 -0.90
CA SER A 112 -0.99 -11.70 -1.88
C SER A 112 0.17 -10.94 -1.23
N LYS A 113 1.36 -11.11 -1.83
CA LYS A 113 2.58 -10.35 -1.52
C LYS A 113 2.84 -9.21 -2.51
N GLY A 114 1.94 -9.01 -3.48
CA GLY A 114 2.23 -8.21 -4.67
C GLY A 114 3.30 -8.88 -5.55
N MET A 115 3.85 -8.13 -6.48
CA MET A 115 4.83 -8.58 -7.47
C MET A 115 6.01 -7.60 -7.50
N LYS A 116 7.23 -8.10 -7.67
CA LYS A 116 8.45 -7.30 -7.79
C LYS A 116 8.78 -7.06 -9.26
#